data_AF-A0A5A9PFG6-F1
#
_entry.id   AF-A0A5A9PFG6-F1
#
_cell.length_a   1.000
_cell.length_b   1.000
_cell.length_c   1.000
_cell.angle_alpha   90.00
_cell.angle_beta   90.00
_cell.angle_gamma   90.00
#
_symmetry.space_group_name_H-M   'P 1'
#
loop_
_entity.id
_entity.type
_entity.pdbx_description
1 polymer ?
#
loop_
_entity_poly.entity_id
_entity_poly.type
_entity_poly.pdbx_seq_one_letter_code
_entity_poly.pdbx_strand_id
1 'polypeptide(L)'
;MPESGVKVLKEGVLEKRSDGLLQLWKKKHCVLTEDGLILHPPKQHHDHQHQHHHHDTGCKAKELHFANMKTVDCVERKGKYVYFTVVMSEGREIDFRCPQDEGWNAEITLQMVQYKNRQAILAVKSSRQKQQLLVVSAQKMIRNAHFTQTAVSMATEREAGPGLMDHCQTVREGSDRVCGIRGIVRIVMYGIRKAPLSTLYQHL
;
A
#
# COMPACT_ATOMS: atom_id res chain seq x y z
N MET A 1 15.59 26.39 -1.54
CA MET A 1 15.73 24.94 -1.72
C MET A 1 16.80 24.45 -0.78
N PRO A 2 16.53 23.55 0.19
CA PRO A 2 17.58 22.79 0.84
C PRO A 2 17.93 21.58 -0.04
N GLU A 3 19.19 21.42 -0.43
CA GLU A 3 19.68 20.11 -0.85
C GLU A 3 19.65 19.19 0.38
N SER A 4 18.67 18.29 0.43
CA SER A 4 18.66 17.20 1.41
C SER A 4 19.68 16.15 0.98
N GLY A 5 20.95 16.39 1.31
CA GLY A 5 22.02 15.42 1.10
C GLY A 5 21.68 14.09 1.74
N VAL A 6 21.97 12.99 1.03
CA VAL A 6 21.67 11.63 1.52
C VAL A 6 22.46 11.38 2.80
N LYS A 7 21.75 11.21 3.91
CA LYS A 7 22.37 11.00 5.22
C LYS A 7 23.04 9.62 5.27
N VAL A 8 24.37 9.65 5.38
CA VAL A 8 25.20 8.47 5.62
C VAL A 8 25.11 8.06 7.08
N LEU A 9 24.91 6.76 7.32
CA LEU A 9 24.77 6.16 8.66
C LEU A 9 25.98 5.30 9.03
N LYS A 10 26.51 4.55 8.06
CA LYS A 10 27.79 3.83 8.14
C LYS A 10 28.43 3.81 6.76
N GLU A 11 29.73 3.97 6.70
CA GLU A 11 30.54 3.90 5.48
C GLU A 11 31.77 3.01 5.75
N GLY A 12 32.21 2.25 4.74
CA GLY A 12 33.39 1.41 4.87
C GLY A 12 33.44 0.26 3.86
N VAL A 13 34.24 -0.77 4.16
CA VAL A 13 34.46 -1.90 3.24
C VAL A 13 33.61 -3.11 3.64
N LEU A 14 32.92 -3.70 2.65
CA LEU A 14 32.21 -4.97 2.76
C LEU A 14 32.61 -5.88 1.60
N GLU A 15 32.71 -7.19 1.82
CA GLU A 15 33.09 -8.14 0.77
C GLU A 15 31.84 -8.85 0.23
N LYS A 16 31.46 -8.61 -1.04
CA LYS A 16 30.36 -9.33 -1.73
C LYS A 16 30.88 -10.60 -2.37
N ARG A 17 30.17 -11.72 -2.26
CA ARG A 17 30.41 -12.93 -3.06
C ARG A 17 30.11 -12.65 -4.54
N SER A 18 30.93 -13.16 -5.46
CA SER A 18 30.68 -13.06 -6.90
C SER A 18 29.75 -14.18 -7.36
N ASP A 19 28.82 -13.87 -8.25
CA ASP A 19 27.79 -14.79 -8.73
C ASP A 19 28.31 -15.75 -9.85
N GLY A 20 29.62 -15.72 -10.12
CA GLY A 20 30.29 -16.54 -11.14
C GLY A 20 31.00 -17.77 -10.58
N LEU A 21 31.55 -18.59 -11.48
CA LEU A 21 32.11 -19.93 -11.22
C LEU A 21 33.10 -20.00 -10.04
N LEU A 22 33.95 -18.99 -9.87
CA LEU A 22 34.99 -18.98 -8.85
C LEU A 22 34.52 -18.52 -7.45
N GLN A 23 33.27 -18.08 -7.29
CA GLN A 23 32.65 -17.76 -5.98
C GLN A 23 33.49 -16.81 -5.09
N LEU A 24 34.22 -15.87 -5.71
CA LEU A 24 35.20 -15.02 -5.04
C LEU A 24 34.57 -13.88 -4.24
N TRP A 25 35.19 -13.55 -3.10
CA TRP A 25 34.84 -12.40 -2.28
C TRP A 25 35.51 -11.13 -2.81
N LYS A 26 34.71 -10.15 -3.25
CA LYS A 26 35.18 -8.88 -3.80
C LYS A 26 34.87 -7.73 -2.84
N LYS A 27 35.90 -7.01 -2.40
CA LYS A 27 35.76 -5.77 -1.62
C LYS A 27 34.94 -4.73 -2.40
N LYS A 28 34.00 -4.11 -1.71
CA LYS A 28 33.18 -2.98 -2.19
C LYS A 28 33.26 -1.87 -1.16
N HIS A 29 33.37 -0.64 -1.64
CA HIS A 29 33.17 0.53 -0.79
C HIS A 29 31.66 0.74 -0.64
N CYS A 30 31.18 0.77 0.59
CA CYS A 30 29.77 0.63 0.91
C CYS A 30 29.29 1.80 1.76
N VAL A 31 28.12 2.33 1.42
CA VAL A 31 27.47 3.43 2.13
C VAL A 31 26.07 2.98 2.54
N LEU A 32 25.81 2.92 3.84
CA LEU A 32 24.50 2.66 4.44
C LEU A 32 23.77 3.99 4.64
N THR A 33 22.55 4.08 4.14
CA THR A 33 21.70 5.27 4.22
C THR A 33 20.40 4.94 4.96
N GLU A 34 19.52 5.92 5.13
CA GLU A 34 18.19 5.67 5.70
C GLU A 34 17.28 4.81 4.80
N ASP A 35 17.61 4.67 3.51
CA ASP A 35 16.77 4.04 2.48
C ASP A 35 17.38 2.79 1.82
N GLY A 36 18.69 2.53 1.99
CA GLY A 36 19.32 1.32 1.48
C GLY A 36 20.83 1.22 1.71
N LEU A 37 21.44 0.23 1.03
CA LEU A 37 22.88 0.01 1.00
C LEU A 37 23.41 0.24 -0.43
N ILE A 38 24.33 1.21 -0.59
CA ILE A 38 24.96 1.55 -1.87
C ILE A 38 26.32 0.84 -1.96
N LEU A 39 26.53 0.07 -3.03
CA LEU A 39 27.79 -0.63 -3.33
C LEU A 39 28.52 0.09 -4.46
N HIS A 40 29.57 0.83 -4.14
CA HIS A 40 30.43 1.47 -5.14
C HIS A 40 31.40 0.44 -5.76
N PRO A 41 31.78 0.62 -7.04
CA PRO A 41 32.90 -0.13 -7.61
C PRO A 41 34.19 0.14 -6.79
N PRO A 42 35.16 -0.78 -6.77
CA PRO A 42 36.49 -0.47 -6.27
C PRO A 42 37.03 0.74 -7.03
N LYS A 43 37.67 1.70 -6.33
CA LYS A 43 38.40 2.78 -7.00
C LYS A 43 39.48 2.12 -7.87
N GLN A 44 39.28 2.16 -9.18
CA GLN A 44 40.30 1.69 -10.12
C GLN A 44 41.48 2.65 -10.02
N HIS A 45 42.59 2.19 -9.46
CA HIS A 45 43.87 2.78 -9.82
C HIS A 45 44.02 2.58 -11.33
N HIS A 46 44.29 3.66 -12.06
CA HIS A 46 44.70 3.54 -13.45
C HIS A 46 45.97 2.70 -13.48
N ASP A 47 45.89 1.51 -14.08
CA ASP A 47 46.92 1.01 -14.98
C ASP A 47 46.36 -0.14 -15.84
N HIS A 48 46.63 -0.04 -17.14
CA HIS A 48 46.55 -1.08 -18.19
C HIS A 48 45.25 -1.88 -18.38
N GLN A 49 44.35 -1.29 -19.17
CA GLN A 49 44.01 -1.81 -20.51
C GLN A 49 43.96 -3.35 -20.69
N HIS A 50 42.89 -4.00 -20.25
CA HIS A 50 42.40 -5.23 -20.92
C HIS A 50 40.88 -5.21 -21.10
N GLN A 51 40.46 -5.09 -22.35
CA GLN A 51 39.07 -5.11 -22.79
C GLN A 51 38.58 -6.55 -22.89
N HIS A 52 37.98 -7.07 -21.80
CA HIS A 52 37.15 -8.26 -21.87
C HIS A 52 35.68 -7.92 -21.65
N HIS A 53 34.89 -8.18 -22.69
CA HIS A 53 33.43 -8.09 -22.66
C HIS A 53 32.88 -9.13 -21.69
N HIS A 54 32.62 -8.72 -20.45
CA HIS A 54 31.65 -9.37 -19.59
C HIS A 54 30.50 -8.41 -19.31
N HIS A 55 29.27 -8.90 -19.47
CA HIS A 55 28.03 -8.19 -19.17
C HIS A 55 27.86 -8.04 -17.64
N ASP A 56 28.66 -7.17 -17.02
CA ASP A 56 28.48 -6.69 -15.65
C ASP A 56 28.57 -5.15 -15.68
N THR A 57 27.68 -4.48 -14.96
CA THR A 57 27.34 -3.05 -15.15
C THR A 57 28.37 -2.10 -14.53
N GLY A 58 29.64 -2.25 -14.93
CA GLY A 58 30.85 -1.81 -14.23
C GLY A 58 31.13 -0.30 -14.14
N CYS A 59 30.12 0.56 -14.28
CA CYS A 59 30.29 2.03 -14.23
C CYS A 59 29.27 2.74 -13.32
N LYS A 60 28.34 2.02 -12.67
CA LYS A 60 27.35 2.61 -11.76
C LYS A 60 27.36 1.92 -10.40
N ALA A 61 27.22 2.69 -9.32
CA ALA A 61 27.04 2.14 -7.99
C ALA A 61 25.75 1.30 -7.96
N LYS A 62 25.79 0.13 -7.30
CA LYS A 62 24.63 -0.77 -7.20
C LYS A 62 23.95 -0.54 -5.87
N GLU A 63 22.73 -0.02 -5.91
CA GLU A 63 21.94 0.26 -4.71
C GLU A 63 21.00 -0.90 -4.37
N LEU A 64 20.92 -1.21 -3.07
CA LEU A 64 20.04 -2.22 -2.48
C LEU A 64 19.06 -1.51 -1.55
N HIS A 65 17.99 -0.95 -2.13
CA HIS A 65 16.94 -0.25 -1.37
C HIS A 65 16.22 -1.18 -0.39
N PHE A 66 15.94 -0.70 0.83
CA PHE A 66 15.18 -1.43 1.85
C PHE A 66 13.74 -1.72 1.42
N ALA A 67 13.16 -0.91 0.52
CA ALA A 67 11.88 -1.19 -0.13
C ALA A 67 11.86 -2.56 -0.85
N ASN A 68 13.01 -2.96 -1.40
CA ASN A 68 13.17 -4.19 -2.18
C ASN A 68 13.87 -5.30 -1.37
N MET A 69 14.09 -5.12 -0.07
CA MET A 69 14.81 -6.08 0.78
C MET A 69 13.81 -6.88 1.63
N LYS A 70 13.82 -8.21 1.51
CA LYS A 70 13.01 -9.12 2.34
C LYS A 70 13.62 -9.26 3.73
N THR A 71 14.83 -9.80 3.80
CA THR A 71 15.54 -10.13 5.04
C THR A 71 17.05 -9.98 4.89
N VAL A 72 17.75 -10.00 6.04
CA VAL A 72 19.21 -10.00 6.18
C VAL A 72 19.55 -11.11 7.16
N ASP A 73 19.99 -12.25 6.63
CA ASP A 73 20.13 -13.48 7.41
C ASP A 73 21.59 -13.70 7.79
N CYS A 74 21.88 -13.82 9.10
CA CYS A 74 23.22 -14.12 9.60
C CYS A 74 23.45 -15.64 9.49
N VAL A 75 24.29 -16.06 8.55
CA VAL A 75 24.48 -17.48 8.18
C VAL A 75 25.53 -18.16 9.06
N GLU A 76 26.72 -17.55 9.20
CA GLU A 76 27.85 -18.17 9.91
C GLU A 76 28.72 -17.11 10.61
N ARG A 77 29.28 -17.48 11.76
CA ARG A 77 30.36 -16.72 12.43
C ARG A 77 31.58 -17.63 12.53
N LYS A 78 32.62 -17.36 11.74
CA LYS A 78 33.78 -18.26 11.60
C LYS A 78 35.09 -17.49 11.63
N GLY A 79 35.91 -17.80 12.63
CA GLY A 79 37.14 -17.05 12.92
C GLY A 79 36.81 -15.57 13.11
N LYS A 80 37.50 -14.69 12.37
CA LYS A 80 37.29 -13.24 12.44
C LYS A 80 36.14 -12.70 11.57
N TYR A 81 35.40 -13.55 10.84
CA TYR A 81 34.40 -13.11 9.86
C TYR A 81 32.97 -13.51 10.24
N VAL A 82 32.04 -12.59 9.99
CA VAL A 82 30.59 -12.85 9.95
C VAL A 82 30.15 -12.93 8.49
N TYR A 83 29.41 -13.97 8.16
CA TYR A 83 28.81 -14.23 6.84
C TYR A 83 27.30 -14.01 6.92
N PHE A 84 26.75 -13.26 5.97
CA PHE A 84 25.32 -12.95 5.93
C PHE A 84 24.80 -12.77 4.51
N THR A 85 23.51 -13.05 4.31
CA THR A 85 22.85 -13.00 3.01
C THR A 85 21.74 -11.95 3.03
N VAL A 86 21.75 -11.06 2.03
CA VAL A 86 20.68 -10.09 1.79
C VAL A 86 19.73 -10.69 0.75
N VAL A 87 18.49 -10.94 1.15
CA VAL A 87 17.45 -11.52 0.27
C VAL A 87 16.57 -10.38 -0.27
N MET A 88 16.47 -10.27 -1.59
CA MET A 88 15.67 -9.25 -2.27
C MET A 88 14.23 -9.73 -2.54
N SER A 89 13.31 -8.78 -2.76
CA SER A 89 11.89 -9.02 -3.05
C SER A 89 11.69 -9.94 -4.27
N GLU A 90 12.47 -9.72 -5.32
CA GLU A 90 12.55 -10.52 -6.54
C GLU A 90 13.13 -11.95 -6.36
N GLY A 91 13.56 -12.33 -5.16
CA GLY A 91 14.16 -13.65 -4.88
C GLY A 91 15.67 -13.73 -5.14
N ARG A 92 16.30 -12.66 -5.63
CA ARG A 92 17.76 -12.54 -5.71
C ARG A 92 18.37 -12.52 -4.30
N GLU A 93 19.33 -13.40 -4.06
CA GLU A 93 20.15 -13.42 -2.85
C GLU A 93 21.52 -12.79 -3.12
N ILE A 94 22.09 -12.12 -2.12
CA ILE A 94 23.43 -11.53 -2.20
C ILE A 94 24.18 -11.80 -0.91
N ASP A 95 25.24 -12.60 -0.98
CA ASP A 95 26.07 -12.88 0.18
C ASP A 95 27.17 -11.84 0.38
N PHE A 96 27.37 -11.53 1.65
CA PHE A 96 28.40 -10.64 2.14
C PHE A 96 29.18 -11.29 3.28
N ARG A 97 30.40 -10.82 3.49
CA ARG A 97 31.13 -11.03 4.73
C ARG A 97 31.87 -9.77 5.16
N CYS A 98 32.05 -9.64 6.47
CA CYS A 98 32.82 -8.58 7.11
C CYS A 98 33.60 -9.12 8.32
N PRO A 99 34.65 -8.41 8.78
CA PRO A 99 35.17 -8.58 10.13
C PRO A 99 34.05 -8.49 11.17
N GLN A 100 34.12 -9.31 12.23
CA GLN A 100 33.03 -9.41 13.21
C GLN A 100 32.77 -8.10 13.99
N ASP A 101 33.82 -7.34 14.23
CA ASP A 101 33.85 -6.04 14.90
C ASP A 101 33.22 -4.90 14.07
N GLU A 102 33.08 -5.06 12.76
CA GLU A 102 32.46 -4.04 11.89
C GLU A 102 30.93 -3.95 12.02
N GLY A 103 30.26 -5.00 12.51
CA GLY A 103 28.83 -4.99 12.81
C GLY A 103 27.87 -4.81 11.62
N TRP A 104 28.34 -4.83 10.37
CA TRP A 104 27.54 -4.50 9.17
C TRP A 104 26.17 -5.17 9.10
N ASN A 105 26.08 -6.47 9.41
CA ASN A 105 24.82 -7.20 9.33
C ASN A 105 23.77 -6.65 10.34
N ALA A 106 24.21 -6.23 11.53
CA ALA A 106 23.33 -5.67 12.56
C ALA A 106 22.84 -4.27 12.16
N GLU A 107 23.74 -3.42 11.65
CA GLU A 107 23.39 -2.07 11.16
C GLU A 107 22.42 -2.11 9.98
N ILE A 108 22.69 -2.95 8.97
CA ILE A 108 21.78 -3.10 7.81
C ILE A 108 20.40 -3.62 8.28
N THR A 109 20.37 -4.58 9.21
CA THR A 109 19.12 -5.10 9.78
C THR A 109 18.34 -4.02 10.52
N LEU A 110 19.01 -3.25 11.39
CA LEU A 110 18.41 -2.18 12.17
C LEU A 110 17.80 -1.11 11.26
N GLN A 111 18.54 -0.67 10.24
CA GLN A 111 18.06 0.35 9.32
C GLN A 111 16.95 -0.13 8.39
N MET A 112 16.98 -1.39 7.95
CA MET A 112 15.86 -2.01 7.23
C MET A 112 14.58 -2.06 8.10
N VAL A 113 14.69 -2.43 9.37
CA VAL A 113 13.55 -2.47 10.30
C VAL A 113 13.01 -1.07 10.55
N GLN A 114 13.87 -0.07 10.80
CA GLN A 114 13.46 1.32 10.94
C GLN A 114 12.74 1.83 9.69
N TYR A 115 13.28 1.57 8.49
CA TYR A 115 12.65 1.94 7.22
C TYR A 115 11.24 1.35 7.10
N LYS A 116 11.10 0.03 7.29
CA LYS A 116 9.80 -0.66 7.20
C LYS A 116 8.80 -0.13 8.23
N ASN A 117 9.24 0.18 9.45
CA ASN A 117 8.41 0.80 10.48
C ASN A 117 7.96 2.22 10.09
N ARG A 118 8.83 3.06 9.52
CA ARG A 118 8.45 4.38 8.99
C ARG A 118 7.37 4.25 7.91
N GLN A 119 7.54 3.34 6.95
CA GLN A 119 6.57 3.09 5.88
C GLN A 119 5.21 2.60 6.42
N ALA A 120 5.21 1.67 7.38
CA ALA A 120 3.99 1.18 8.01
C ALA A 120 3.21 2.31 8.73
N ILE A 121 3.91 3.18 9.47
CA ILE A 121 3.30 4.32 10.15
C ILE A 121 2.69 5.31 9.14
N LEU A 122 3.38 5.60 8.04
CA LEU A 122 2.87 6.48 6.98
C LEU A 122 1.63 5.90 6.29
N ALA A 123 1.64 4.61 5.96
CA ALA A 123 0.50 3.91 5.37
C ALA A 123 -0.73 3.93 6.30
N VAL A 124 -0.55 3.70 7.60
CA VAL A 124 -1.64 3.77 8.59
C VAL A 124 -2.18 5.20 8.74
N LYS A 125 -1.31 6.21 8.81
CA LYS A 125 -1.73 7.63 8.90
C LYS A 125 -2.54 8.06 7.66
N SER A 126 -2.04 7.77 6.46
CA SER A 126 -2.72 8.05 5.19
C SER A 126 -4.08 7.35 5.11
N SER A 127 -4.15 6.07 5.51
CA SER A 127 -5.41 5.30 5.51
C SER A 127 -6.45 5.89 6.47
N ARG A 128 -6.04 6.29 7.69
CA ARG A 128 -6.93 6.96 8.65
C ARG A 128 -7.44 8.31 8.14
N GLN A 129 -6.57 9.12 7.53
CA GLN A 129 -6.96 10.40 6.94
C GLN A 129 -7.98 10.21 5.81
N LYS A 130 -7.77 9.23 4.93
CA LYS A 130 -8.73 8.88 3.86
C LYS A 130 -10.08 8.41 4.43
N GLN A 131 -10.08 7.57 5.47
CA GLN A 131 -11.31 7.14 6.14
C GLN A 131 -12.06 8.31 6.79
N GLN A 132 -11.37 9.22 7.48
CA GLN A 132 -11.99 10.42 8.08
C GLN A 132 -12.67 11.30 7.03
N LEU A 133 -12.00 11.55 5.89
CA LEU A 133 -12.59 12.33 4.78
C LEU A 133 -13.84 11.64 4.21
N LEU A 134 -13.84 10.32 4.06
CA LEU A 134 -15.00 9.56 3.60
C LEU A 134 -16.16 9.62 4.61
N VAL A 135 -15.88 9.51 5.92
CA VAL A 135 -16.89 9.64 6.98
C VAL A 135 -17.50 11.05 7.00
N VAL A 136 -16.69 12.11 6.93
CA VAL A 136 -17.17 13.50 6.88
C VAL A 136 -18.00 13.75 5.62
N SER A 137 -17.59 13.22 4.47
CA SER A 137 -18.36 13.30 3.22
C SER A 137 -19.72 12.59 3.34
N ALA A 138 -19.73 11.36 3.87
CA ALA A 138 -20.96 10.60 4.10
C ALA A 138 -21.92 11.31 5.07
N GLN A 139 -21.41 11.85 6.19
CA GLN A 139 -22.20 12.63 7.15
C GLN A 139 -22.81 13.89 6.51
N LYS A 140 -22.07 14.56 5.61
CA LYS A 140 -22.58 15.72 4.86
C LYS A 140 -23.70 15.32 3.88
N MET A 141 -23.54 14.21 3.17
CA MET A 141 -24.59 13.69 2.27
C MET A 141 -25.87 13.30 3.04
N ILE A 142 -25.73 12.59 4.16
CA ILE A 142 -26.86 12.22 5.03
C ILE A 142 -27.58 13.46 5.56
N ARG A 143 -26.84 14.46 6.05
CA ARG A 143 -27.43 15.73 6.54
C ARG A 143 -28.18 16.48 5.44
N ASN A 144 -27.61 16.56 4.24
CA ASN A 144 -28.27 17.19 3.10
C ASN A 144 -29.56 16.44 2.71
N ALA A 145 -29.52 15.10 2.67
CA ALA A 145 -30.70 14.29 2.37
C ALA A 145 -31.84 14.52 3.38
N HIS A 146 -31.54 14.57 4.69
CA HIS A 146 -32.52 14.93 5.71
C HIS A 146 -33.10 16.33 5.50
N PHE A 147 -32.27 17.34 5.22
CA PHE A 147 -32.74 18.71 4.97
C PHE A 147 -33.68 18.77 3.75
N THR A 148 -33.32 18.10 2.64
CA THR A 148 -34.19 18.00 1.46
C THR A 148 -35.50 17.30 1.79
N GLN A 149 -35.48 16.21 2.56
CA GLN A 149 -36.69 15.46 2.94
C GLN A 149 -37.63 16.29 3.82
N THR A 150 -37.09 17.04 4.80
CA THR A 150 -37.89 17.97 5.61
C THR A 150 -38.50 19.09 4.75
N ALA A 151 -37.73 19.68 3.84
CA ALA A 151 -38.23 20.73 2.94
C ALA A 151 -39.36 20.24 2.03
N VAL A 152 -39.26 19.00 1.51
CA VAL A 152 -40.33 18.38 0.71
C VAL A 152 -41.59 18.15 1.56
N SER A 153 -41.47 17.64 2.79
CA SER A 153 -42.61 17.43 3.69
C SER A 153 -43.36 18.74 4.00
N MET A 154 -42.61 19.81 4.31
CA MET A 154 -43.18 21.14 4.57
C MET A 154 -43.82 21.79 3.32
N ALA A 155 -43.40 21.40 2.11
CA ALA A 155 -44.03 21.81 0.87
C ALA A 155 -45.35 21.06 0.65
N THR A 156 -45.39 19.74 0.86
CA THR A 156 -46.61 18.94 0.71
C THR A 156 -47.70 19.31 1.70
N GLU A 157 -47.35 19.70 2.93
CA GLU A 157 -48.32 20.18 3.93
C GLU A 157 -48.95 21.54 3.57
N ARG A 158 -48.31 22.35 2.72
CA ARG A 158 -48.85 23.64 2.27
C ARG A 158 -49.86 23.53 1.11
N GLU A 159 -49.88 22.42 0.38
CA GLU A 159 -50.92 22.16 -0.64
C GLU A 159 -52.16 21.45 -0.05
N ALA A 160 -52.05 20.86 1.14
CA ALA A 160 -53.16 20.23 1.86
C ALA A 160 -54.01 21.24 2.67
N GLY A 161 -54.75 22.10 1.97
CA GLY A 161 -55.72 23.01 2.60
C GLY A 161 -56.93 22.29 3.24
N PRO A 162 -57.59 22.88 4.26
CA PRO A 162 -58.71 22.23 4.95
C PRO A 162 -60.04 22.35 4.18
N GLY A 163 -60.58 21.21 3.74
CA GLY A 163 -61.92 21.06 3.15
C GLY A 163 -61.87 20.12 1.94
N LEU A 164 -62.43 18.91 1.97
CA LEU A 164 -63.82 18.59 2.28
C LEU A 164 -63.90 17.13 2.76
N MET A 165 -64.70 16.83 3.80
CA MET A 165 -65.20 15.46 3.97
C MET A 165 -66.20 15.20 2.85
N ASP A 166 -66.08 14.07 2.15
CA ASP A 166 -67.25 13.50 1.47
C ASP A 166 -67.33 11.98 1.67
N HIS A 167 -68.57 11.50 1.69
CA HIS A 167 -68.97 10.29 2.38
C HIS A 167 -69.04 9.11 1.40
N CYS A 168 -68.05 8.21 1.43
CA CYS A 168 -68.09 6.98 0.63
C CYS A 168 -68.50 5.78 1.48
N GLN A 169 -69.80 5.46 1.44
CA GLN A 169 -70.37 4.29 2.11
C GLN A 169 -69.89 2.98 1.48
N THR A 170 -69.58 2.01 2.32
CA THR A 170 -69.25 0.64 1.89
C THR A 170 -70.50 -0.07 1.37
N VAL A 171 -70.64 -0.18 0.05
CA VAL A 171 -71.63 -1.05 -0.60
C VAL A 171 -70.92 -2.23 -1.26
N ARG A 172 -71.30 -3.45 -0.90
CA ARG A 172 -70.93 -4.66 -1.63
C ARG A 172 -71.94 -4.84 -2.76
N GLU A 173 -71.51 -4.95 -4.02
CA GLU A 173 -72.15 -5.83 -5.00
C GLU A 173 -71.34 -6.00 -6.30
N GLY A 174 -71.36 -7.23 -6.81
CA GLY A 174 -71.46 -7.57 -8.24
C GLY A 174 -70.57 -6.94 -9.32
N SER A 175 -69.62 -7.76 -9.78
CA SER A 175 -69.35 -8.01 -11.22
C SER A 175 -68.58 -6.99 -12.08
N ASP A 176 -67.78 -7.55 -13.00
CA ASP A 176 -66.90 -6.87 -13.94
C ASP A 176 -67.61 -5.87 -14.88
N ARG A 177 -67.04 -4.66 -14.98
CA ARG A 177 -66.77 -4.04 -16.30
C ARG A 177 -65.78 -2.86 -16.23
N VAL A 178 -64.90 -2.80 -17.23
CA VAL A 178 -63.86 -1.77 -17.38
C VAL A 178 -64.27 -0.72 -18.42
N CYS A 179 -64.14 0.56 -18.08
CA CYS A 179 -63.91 1.68 -19.01
C CYS A 179 -63.43 2.89 -18.17
N GLY A 180 -62.34 3.60 -18.45
CA GLY A 180 -61.40 3.54 -19.57
C GLY A 180 -61.06 4.96 -20.06
N ILE A 181 -59.77 5.19 -20.41
CA ILE A 181 -59.16 6.45 -20.94
C ILE A 181 -58.90 7.49 -19.82
N ARG A 182 -57.73 8.16 -19.65
CA ARG A 182 -56.45 8.26 -20.42
C ARG A 182 -55.24 8.57 -19.48
N GLY A 183 -54.00 8.29 -19.92
CA GLY A 183 -52.75 8.95 -19.46
C GLY A 183 -52.04 8.35 -18.23
N ILE A 184 -51.19 7.31 -18.32
CA ILE A 184 -49.75 7.32 -18.72
C ILE A 184 -48.84 7.99 -17.65
N VAL A 185 -47.84 7.33 -17.01
CA VAL A 185 -47.27 5.96 -17.15
C VAL A 185 -46.43 5.52 -15.91
N ARG A 186 -46.41 4.19 -15.62
CA ARG A 186 -45.43 3.37 -14.82
C ARG A 186 -44.96 3.85 -13.42
N ILE A 187 -45.08 3.09 -12.33
CA ILE A 187 -44.40 1.79 -11.99
C ILE A 187 -42.86 1.95 -12.04
N VAL A 188 -42.11 1.80 -10.94
CA VAL A 188 -41.71 0.51 -10.33
C VAL A 188 -41.55 0.63 -8.79
N MET A 189 -42.09 -0.36 -8.07
CA MET A 189 -41.73 -0.65 -6.68
C MET A 189 -40.46 -1.53 -6.62
N TYR A 190 -39.55 -1.25 -5.68
CA TYR A 190 -38.66 -2.27 -5.12
C TYR A 190 -38.66 -2.18 -3.60
N GLY A 191 -39.24 -3.18 -2.95
CA GLY A 191 -39.33 -3.26 -1.49
C GLY A 191 -38.10 -3.90 -0.87
N ILE A 192 -37.69 -3.41 0.30
CA ILE A 192 -36.68 -4.06 1.14
C ILE A 192 -37.39 -4.72 2.32
N ARG A 193 -37.51 -6.06 2.30
CA ARG A 193 -37.77 -6.87 3.50
C ARG A 193 -36.46 -7.55 3.92
N LYS A 194 -36.14 -7.49 5.21
CA LYS A 194 -34.95 -8.11 5.83
C LYS A 194 -35.15 -9.63 5.99
N ALA A 195 -34.06 -10.42 5.93
CA ALA A 195 -33.61 -11.42 6.93
C ALA A 195 -32.29 -12.11 6.41
N PRO A 196 -31.64 -13.12 7.07
CA PRO A 196 -30.37 -12.83 7.76
C PRO A 196 -29.19 -13.82 7.49
N LEU A 197 -28.03 -13.43 8.02
CA LEU A 197 -26.81 -14.19 8.38
C LEU A 197 -26.65 -15.68 8.00
N SER A 198 -25.67 -15.93 7.11
CA SER A 198 -24.69 -17.05 6.98
C SER A 198 -24.43 -17.26 5.47
N THR A 199 -23.21 -17.40 4.94
CA THR A 199 -22.19 -18.40 5.28
C THR A 199 -20.80 -17.97 4.77
N LEU A 200 -19.82 -18.22 5.64
CA LEU A 200 -18.40 -18.52 5.45
C LEU A 200 -17.88 -18.97 4.06
N TYR A 201 -16.75 -18.33 3.67
CA TYR A 201 -15.49 -18.91 3.14
C TYR A 201 -15.39 -19.65 1.80
N GLN A 202 -14.13 -19.75 1.32
CA GLN A 202 -13.61 -20.42 0.10
C GLN A 202 -14.06 -19.75 -1.21
N HIS A 203 -13.18 -19.36 -2.14
CA HIS A 203 -11.92 -19.92 -2.68
C HIS A 203 -10.91 -18.78 -2.94
N LEU A 204 -9.55 -18.87 -2.90
CA LEU A 204 -8.59 -19.89 -3.36
C LEU A 204 -9.01 -20.66 -4.62
#